data_AF-A0A6B2G5Z1-F1
#
_entry.id   AF-A0A6B2G5Z1-F1
#
_cell.length_a   1.000
_cell.length_b   1.000
_cell.length_c   1.000
_cell.angle_alpha   90.00
_cell.angle_beta   90.00
_cell.angle_gamma   90.00
#
_symmetry.space_group_name_H-M   'P 1'
#
loop_
_entity.id
_entity.type
_entity.pdbx_description
1 polymer ?
#
loop_
_entity_poly.entity_id
_entity_poly.type
_entity_poly.pdbx_seq_one_letter_code
_entity_poly.pdbx_strand_id
1 'polypeptide(L)'
;LQFHVISICKTLQYLICCCDNSNLRVRCYKIMSFQIQAPGKLVITGEHSSVYGRSALLTSINLFTTFSYTLNSEKTIKITTHKDIKSSLSFELKSLDLRYEEFYCSDFNNPCLPEKHIIDQLKRQMLEKNPDLSNFLSTEIYLAFLLGVFMGIQPSKIGDLGFDIDITSDIPISCGLGSSAAFSSCLAALILIINGSIQAKDLENYLNLVNKWAYQFECIFHGKPSGMDNACSVFGGLMVYKKGLFTKLDQHRLNDAIFVVIETGKKKSTANMCKNVFSLLENYPTSTNFLFDTINS
;
A
#
# COMPACT_ATOMS: atom_id res chain seq x y z
N LEU A 1 19.06 -2.83 -12.69
CA LEU A 1 17.86 -2.30 -12.00
C LEU A 1 17.58 -0.89 -12.50
N GLN A 2 16.35 -0.59 -12.94
CA GLN A 2 15.84 0.77 -12.80
C GLN A 2 15.22 0.85 -11.40
N PHE A 3 15.74 1.75 -10.57
CA PHE A 3 15.27 1.90 -9.20
C PHE A 3 13.96 2.68 -9.20
N HIS A 4 12.87 1.94 -9.29
CA HIS A 4 11.55 2.54 -9.40
C HIS A 4 11.04 3.00 -8.04
N VAL A 5 10.42 4.16 -8.07
CA VAL A 5 9.62 4.77 -7.00
C VAL A 5 8.16 4.54 -7.36
N ILE A 6 7.24 4.65 -6.40
CA ILE A 6 5.82 4.78 -6.77
C ILE A 6 5.65 5.92 -7.77
N SER A 7 4.90 5.69 -8.85
CA SER A 7 4.81 6.64 -9.96
C SER A 7 3.45 6.59 -10.64
N ILE A 8 3.13 7.68 -11.34
CA ILE A 8 1.99 7.77 -12.25
C ILE A 8 2.48 7.47 -13.67
N CYS A 9 1.95 6.40 -14.28
CA CYS A 9 2.41 5.96 -15.61
C CYS A 9 1.60 6.57 -16.75
N LYS A 10 0.32 6.87 -16.49
CA LYS A 10 -0.62 7.43 -17.46
C LYS A 10 -1.59 8.33 -16.74
N THR A 11 -1.99 9.43 -17.38
CA THR A 11 -3.02 10.32 -16.86
C THR A 11 -3.81 10.92 -18.01
N LEU A 12 -5.13 10.94 -17.87
CA LEU A 12 -6.04 11.65 -18.76
C LEU A 12 -6.86 12.66 -17.93
N GLN A 13 -6.69 13.94 -18.24
CA GLN A 13 -7.37 15.05 -17.57
C GLN A 13 -8.10 15.91 -18.59
N TYR A 14 -9.29 16.39 -18.21
CA TYR A 14 -9.99 17.43 -18.98
C TYR A 14 -10.10 18.71 -18.17
N LEU A 15 -9.98 19.83 -18.89
CA LEU A 15 -10.22 21.16 -18.37
C LEU A 15 -11.73 21.38 -18.21
N ILE A 16 -12.17 21.58 -16.97
CA ILE A 16 -13.48 22.14 -16.66
C ILE A 16 -13.27 23.64 -16.45
N CYS A 17 -13.85 24.46 -17.32
CA CYS A 17 -13.88 25.90 -17.11
C CYS A 17 -15.06 26.19 -16.15
N CYS A 18 -14.77 26.40 -14.87
CA CYS A 18 -15.78 26.88 -13.93
C CYS A 18 -15.77 28.41 -13.97
N CYS A 19 -16.90 29.01 -14.37
CA CYS A 19 -17.14 30.43 -14.16
C CYS A 19 -17.81 30.58 -12.79
N ASP A 20 -17.11 31.18 -11.83
CA ASP A 20 -17.78 31.72 -10.65
C ASP A 20 -18.42 33.08 -11.01
N ASN A 21 -19.50 33.44 -10.29
CA ASN A 21 -20.31 34.67 -10.46
C ASN A 21 -19.52 36.00 -10.35
N SER A 22 -18.19 35.96 -10.24
CA SER A 22 -17.28 37.10 -10.05
C SER A 22 -16.31 37.35 -11.22
N ASN A 23 -16.58 36.84 -12.45
CA ASN A 23 -15.70 36.98 -13.63
C ASN A 23 -14.28 36.36 -13.49
N LEU A 24 -14.01 35.61 -12.42
CA LEU A 24 -12.80 34.80 -12.27
C LEU A 24 -13.02 33.43 -12.93
N ARG A 25 -12.31 33.18 -14.03
CA ARG A 25 -12.24 31.84 -14.64
C ARG A 25 -11.30 30.97 -13.81
N VAL A 26 -11.86 30.11 -12.97
CA VAL A 26 -11.08 29.07 -12.29
C VAL A 26 -10.99 27.87 -13.23
N ARG A 27 -9.76 27.53 -13.63
CA ARG A 27 -9.48 26.30 -14.37
C ARG A 27 -9.50 25.14 -13.38
N CYS A 28 -10.59 24.39 -13.36
CA CYS A 28 -10.69 23.15 -12.59
C CYS A 28 -10.36 21.98 -13.51
N TYR A 29 -9.52 21.04 -13.09
CA TYR A 29 -9.25 19.83 -13.87
C TYR A 29 -9.95 18.65 -13.23
N LYS A 30 -10.71 17.89 -14.01
CA LYS A 30 -11.29 16.62 -13.54
C LYS A 30 -10.46 15.48 -14.11
N ILE A 31 -9.91 14.67 -13.22
CA ILE A 31 -9.16 13.47 -13.60
C ILE A 31 -10.19 12.43 -14.04
N MET A 32 -10.12 12.01 -15.31
CA MET A 32 -11.01 10.96 -15.83
C MET A 32 -10.41 9.58 -15.63
N SER A 33 -9.10 9.44 -15.84
CA SER A 33 -8.41 8.19 -15.58
C SER A 33 -6.92 8.41 -15.32
N PHE A 34 -6.32 7.51 -14.57
CA PHE A 34 -4.88 7.49 -14.34
C PHE A 34 -4.40 6.10 -13.91
N GLN A 35 -3.10 5.84 -14.06
CA GLN A 35 -2.47 4.60 -13.62
C GLN A 35 -1.40 4.91 -12.57
N ILE A 36 -1.48 4.24 -11.42
CA ILE A 36 -0.45 4.24 -10.38
C ILE A 36 0.26 2.89 -10.43
N GLN A 37 1.58 2.88 -10.32
CA GLN A 37 2.36 1.66 -10.10
C GLN A 37 3.25 1.81 -8.86
N ALA A 38 3.35 0.74 -8.08
CA ALA A 38 4.31 0.61 -6.98
C ALA A 38 5.14 -0.67 -7.15
N PRO A 39 6.48 -0.59 -7.02
CA PRO A 39 7.34 -1.76 -7.10
C PRO A 39 7.23 -2.65 -5.86
N GLY A 40 7.56 -3.93 -6.04
CA GLY A 40 7.87 -4.84 -4.96
C GLY A 40 9.22 -4.52 -4.31
N LYS A 41 9.56 -5.31 -3.30
CA LYS A 41 10.81 -5.18 -2.54
C LYS A 41 11.56 -6.50 -2.46
N LEU A 42 12.86 -6.41 -2.27
CA LEU A 42 13.73 -7.53 -1.95
C LEU A 42 14.62 -7.14 -0.76
N VAL A 43 14.67 -7.99 0.26
CA VAL A 43 15.63 -7.85 1.35
C VAL A 43 16.92 -8.56 0.93
N ILE A 44 18.00 -7.79 0.79
CA ILE A 44 19.31 -8.32 0.38
C ILE A 44 20.01 -8.94 1.60
N THR A 45 19.96 -8.27 2.75
CA THR A 45 20.48 -8.78 4.02
C THR A 45 19.76 -8.15 5.21
N GLY A 46 19.79 -8.84 6.36
CA GLY A 46 19.29 -8.32 7.63
C GLY A 46 17.81 -8.56 7.95
N GLU A 47 17.16 -9.52 7.26
CA GLU A 47 15.74 -9.84 7.42
C GLU A 47 15.34 -10.05 8.90
N HIS A 48 16.03 -10.98 9.59
CA HIS A 48 15.75 -11.25 11.00
C HIS A 48 16.51 -10.33 11.97
N SER A 49 17.75 -9.94 11.66
CA SER A 49 18.56 -9.11 12.57
C SER A 49 17.96 -7.72 12.77
N SER A 50 17.22 -7.20 11.80
CA SER A 50 16.56 -5.89 11.89
C SER A 50 15.50 -5.81 13.00
N VAL A 51 14.84 -6.94 13.31
CA VAL A 51 13.91 -7.07 14.45
C VAL A 51 14.62 -6.80 15.77
N TYR A 52 15.91 -7.12 15.86
CA TYR A 52 16.77 -6.93 17.02
C TYR A 52 17.61 -5.64 16.95
N GLY A 53 17.13 -4.65 16.20
CA GLY A 53 17.70 -3.30 16.16
C GLY A 53 18.96 -3.14 15.31
N ARG A 54 19.31 -4.17 14.52
CA ARG A 54 20.35 -4.06 13.49
C ARG A 54 19.81 -3.47 12.19
N SER A 55 20.69 -3.25 11.23
CA SER A 55 20.30 -2.75 9.92
C SER A 55 19.73 -3.87 9.04
N ALA A 56 18.92 -3.50 8.07
CA ALA A 56 18.58 -4.31 6.91
C ALA A 56 18.87 -3.54 5.64
N LEU A 57 19.42 -4.22 4.64
CA LEU A 57 19.60 -3.69 3.28
C LEU A 57 18.49 -4.24 2.40
N LEU A 58 17.77 -3.35 1.75
CA LEU A 58 16.64 -3.69 0.89
C LEU A 58 16.69 -2.88 -0.41
N THR A 59 16.08 -3.41 -1.46
CA THR A 59 15.94 -2.74 -2.75
C THR A 59 14.55 -2.92 -3.31
N SER A 60 14.06 -1.91 -4.04
CA SER A 60 12.91 -2.08 -4.93
C SER A 60 13.27 -3.02 -6.08
N ILE A 61 12.30 -3.82 -6.53
CA ILE A 61 12.45 -4.72 -7.70
C ILE A 61 11.48 -4.35 -8.82
N ASN A 62 11.80 -4.73 -10.05
CA ASN A 62 11.03 -4.40 -11.26
C ASN A 62 9.82 -5.34 -11.48
N LEU A 63 9.08 -5.59 -10.40
CA LEU A 63 7.78 -6.25 -10.40
C LEU A 63 6.80 -5.30 -9.75
N PHE A 64 5.66 -5.02 -10.38
CA PHE A 64 4.78 -3.94 -9.93
C PHE A 64 3.39 -4.43 -9.57
N THR A 65 2.77 -3.73 -8.62
CA THR A 65 1.31 -3.65 -8.52
C THR A 65 0.86 -2.37 -9.23
N THR A 66 -0.06 -2.49 -10.17
CA THR A 66 -0.63 -1.39 -10.94
C THR A 66 -2.12 -1.24 -10.66
N PHE A 67 -2.54 -0.02 -10.32
CA PHE A 67 -3.93 0.39 -10.20
C PHE A 67 -4.29 1.25 -11.41
N SER A 68 -5.32 0.87 -12.15
CA SER A 68 -5.92 1.70 -13.20
C SER A 68 -7.23 2.27 -12.69
N TYR A 69 -7.23 3.57 -12.41
CA TYR A 69 -8.42 4.31 -11.99
C TYR A 69 -9.16 4.85 -13.21
N THR A 70 -10.48 4.71 -13.21
CA THR A 70 -11.39 5.39 -14.13
C THR A 70 -12.57 5.97 -13.38
N LEU A 71 -12.80 7.27 -13.52
CA LEU A 71 -13.98 7.92 -12.98
C LEU A 71 -15.23 7.42 -13.73
N ASN A 72 -16.26 7.03 -12.99
CA ASN A 72 -17.56 6.65 -13.57
C ASN A 72 -18.65 7.64 -13.13
N SER A 73 -19.78 7.65 -13.85
CA SER A 73 -20.96 8.48 -13.52
C SER A 73 -22.01 7.75 -12.70
N GLU A 74 -21.80 6.46 -12.42
CA GLU A 74 -22.80 5.57 -11.85
C GLU A 74 -22.87 5.63 -10.32
N LYS A 75 -22.03 6.46 -9.67
CA LYS A 75 -21.93 6.59 -8.20
C LYS A 75 -21.70 5.25 -7.49
N THR A 76 -21.09 4.32 -8.20
CA THR A 76 -20.72 2.98 -7.73
C THR A 76 -19.21 2.87 -7.70
N ILE A 77 -18.69 2.15 -6.71
CA ILE A 77 -17.28 1.79 -6.67
C ILE A 77 -17.16 0.35 -7.16
N LYS A 78 -16.43 0.17 -8.25
CA LYS A 78 -16.11 -1.15 -8.78
C LYS A 78 -14.63 -1.43 -8.60
N ILE A 79 -14.31 -2.55 -7.98
CA ILE A 79 -12.94 -2.99 -7.77
C ILE A 79 -12.80 -4.36 -8.44
N THR A 80 -11.90 -4.44 -9.41
CA THR A 80 -11.59 -5.68 -10.13
C THR A 80 -10.12 -6.01 -9.95
N THR A 81 -9.85 -7.21 -9.44
CA THR A 81 -8.52 -7.79 -9.27
C THR A 81 -8.29 -8.87 -10.30
N HIS A 82 -7.09 -8.90 -10.87
CA HIS A 82 -6.71 -9.81 -11.95
C HIS A 82 -5.64 -10.82 -11.49
N LYS A 83 -5.28 -11.75 -12.38
CA LYS A 83 -4.20 -12.75 -12.19
C LYS A 83 -4.41 -13.68 -10.99
N ASP A 84 -3.72 -13.44 -9.87
CA ASP A 84 -3.65 -14.35 -8.75
C ASP A 84 -4.89 -14.31 -7.84
N ILE A 85 -5.66 -13.22 -7.87
CA ILE A 85 -6.81 -12.98 -6.96
C ILE A 85 -8.16 -12.96 -7.68
N LYS A 86 -8.19 -12.90 -9.02
CA LYS A 86 -9.38 -12.92 -9.93
C LYS A 86 -10.72 -12.74 -9.20
N SER A 87 -11.03 -11.52 -8.81
CA SER A 87 -12.23 -11.18 -8.05
C SER A 87 -12.72 -9.81 -8.50
N SER A 88 -14.04 -9.62 -8.55
CA SER A 88 -14.65 -8.34 -8.87
C SER A 88 -15.78 -8.07 -7.89
N LEU A 89 -15.81 -6.85 -7.34
CA LEU A 89 -16.87 -6.39 -6.46
C LEU A 89 -17.33 -5.01 -6.92
N SER A 90 -18.64 -4.79 -6.89
CA SER A 90 -19.25 -3.47 -7.13
C SER A 90 -20.19 -3.16 -5.98
N PHE A 91 -20.09 -1.95 -5.43
CA PHE A 91 -20.95 -1.52 -4.34
C PHE A 91 -21.27 -0.03 -4.41
N GLU A 92 -22.47 0.32 -3.96
CA GLU A 92 -22.88 1.70 -3.72
C GLU A 92 -22.64 2.04 -2.25
N LEU A 93 -21.87 3.08 -1.97
CA LEU A 93 -21.54 3.46 -0.58
C LEU A 93 -22.77 3.82 0.25
N LYS A 94 -23.83 4.38 -0.36
CA LYS A 94 -25.09 4.68 0.33
C LYS A 94 -25.83 3.43 0.82
N SER A 95 -25.67 2.30 0.12
CA SER A 95 -26.29 1.03 0.52
C SER A 95 -25.61 0.39 1.74
N LEU A 96 -24.39 0.83 2.04
CA LEU A 96 -23.67 0.46 3.24
C LEU A 96 -24.17 1.37 4.37
N ASP A 97 -25.24 0.95 5.06
CA ASP A 97 -25.75 1.55 6.31
C ASP A 97 -24.68 1.55 7.42
N LEU A 98 -23.68 2.41 7.25
CA LEU A 98 -22.47 2.53 8.05
C LEU A 98 -22.32 3.99 8.44
N ARG A 99 -21.92 4.25 9.68
CA ARG A 99 -21.56 5.58 10.16
C ARG A 99 -20.14 5.92 9.70
N TYR A 100 -19.97 6.14 8.40
CA TYR A 100 -18.67 6.44 7.79
C TYR A 100 -18.02 7.72 8.36
N GLU A 101 -18.80 8.60 8.99
CA GLU A 101 -18.31 9.78 9.72
C GLU A 101 -17.34 9.42 10.86
N GLU A 102 -17.53 8.26 11.50
CA GLU A 102 -16.70 7.81 12.63
C GLU A 102 -15.29 7.40 12.19
N PHE A 103 -15.11 7.15 10.89
CA PHE A 103 -13.85 6.69 10.31
C PHE A 103 -13.03 7.82 9.70
N TYR A 104 -13.64 8.98 9.46
CA TYR A 104 -13.01 10.07 8.73
C TYR A 104 -11.76 10.59 9.45
N CYS A 105 -10.64 10.63 8.73
CA CYS A 105 -9.37 11.09 9.28
C CYS A 105 -9.35 12.62 9.29
N SER A 106 -9.36 13.23 10.49
CA SER A 106 -9.30 14.68 10.63
C SER A 106 -7.89 15.24 10.35
N ASP A 107 -6.84 14.49 10.67
CA ASP A 107 -5.44 14.86 10.40
C ASP A 107 -4.82 13.95 9.33
N PHE A 108 -4.95 14.36 8.06
CA PHE A 108 -4.40 13.64 6.92
C PHE A 108 -2.88 13.47 6.98
N ASN A 109 -2.15 14.34 7.67
CA ASN A 109 -0.70 14.26 7.77
C ASN A 109 -0.25 13.15 8.74
N ASN A 110 -1.13 12.69 9.61
CA ASN A 110 -0.88 11.63 10.59
C ASN A 110 -2.07 10.66 10.60
N PRO A 111 -2.26 9.90 9.50
CA PRO A 111 -3.35 8.95 9.40
C PRO A 111 -3.20 7.86 10.45
N CYS A 112 -4.31 7.44 11.04
CA CYS A 112 -4.37 6.36 12.00
C CYS A 112 -5.56 5.47 11.67
N LEU A 113 -5.35 4.17 11.55
CA LEU A 113 -6.46 3.22 11.45
C LEU A 113 -7.37 3.31 12.69
N PRO A 114 -8.67 3.06 12.52
CA PRO A 114 -9.57 2.82 13.65
C PRO A 114 -9.08 1.67 14.53
N GLU A 115 -9.57 1.61 15.76
CA GLU A 115 -9.29 0.49 16.64
C GLU A 115 -9.71 -0.84 16.01
N LYS A 116 -8.93 -1.89 16.28
CA LYS A 116 -9.11 -3.22 15.68
C LYS A 116 -10.54 -3.75 15.81
N HIS A 117 -11.20 -3.53 16.95
CA HIS A 117 -12.56 -4.01 17.18
C HIS A 117 -13.59 -3.37 16.21
N ILE A 118 -13.37 -2.12 15.80
CA ILE A 118 -14.18 -1.39 14.82
C ILE A 118 -13.93 -1.96 13.42
N ILE A 119 -12.66 -2.20 13.06
CA ILE A 119 -12.29 -2.82 11.80
C ILE A 119 -12.91 -4.22 11.67
N ASP A 120 -12.85 -5.02 12.75
CA ASP A 120 -13.44 -6.35 12.79
C ASP A 120 -14.97 -6.31 12.64
N GLN A 121 -15.63 -5.29 13.20
CA GLN A 121 -17.06 -5.07 13.02
C GLN A 121 -17.41 -4.71 11.57
N LEU A 122 -16.66 -3.78 10.95
CA LEU A 122 -16.84 -3.40 9.55
C LEU A 122 -16.65 -4.61 8.63
N LYS A 123 -15.61 -5.42 8.89
CA LYS A 123 -15.34 -6.65 8.14
C LYS A 123 -16.49 -7.65 8.21
N ARG A 124 -17.09 -7.85 9.39
CA ARG A 124 -18.28 -8.72 9.55
C ARG A 124 -19.47 -8.21 8.72
N GLN A 125 -19.79 -6.92 8.82
CA GLN A 125 -20.89 -6.32 8.05
C GLN A 125 -20.66 -6.41 6.53
N MET A 126 -19.41 -6.23 6.08
CA MET A 126 -19.04 -6.37 4.67
C MET A 126 -19.28 -7.81 4.17
N LEU A 127 -18.88 -8.81 4.95
CA LEU A 127 -19.04 -10.23 4.63
C LEU A 127 -20.52 -10.66 4.66
N GLU A 128 -21.31 -10.14 5.60
CA GLU A 128 -22.76 -10.39 5.66
C GLU A 128 -23.48 -9.88 4.41
N LYS A 129 -23.09 -8.70 3.90
CA LYS A 129 -23.67 -8.12 2.67
C LYS A 129 -23.14 -8.73 1.39
N ASN A 130 -21.97 -9.38 1.42
CA ASN A 130 -21.31 -9.95 0.25
C ASN A 130 -20.87 -11.40 0.55
N PRO A 131 -21.81 -12.36 0.63
CA PRO A 131 -21.49 -13.74 1.01
C PRO A 131 -20.60 -14.46 -0.01
N ASP A 132 -20.59 -14.02 -1.28
CA ASP A 132 -19.73 -14.58 -2.34
C ASP A 132 -18.24 -14.31 -2.10
N LEU A 133 -17.93 -13.42 -1.15
CA LEU A 133 -16.61 -12.99 -0.79
C LEU A 133 -15.94 -13.98 0.17
N SER A 134 -15.66 -15.17 -0.34
CA SER A 134 -15.14 -16.29 0.44
C SER A 134 -13.62 -16.31 0.59
N ASN A 135 -12.88 -15.65 -0.31
CA ASN A 135 -11.42 -15.61 -0.25
C ASN A 135 -10.94 -14.58 0.79
N PHE A 136 -10.10 -15.03 1.72
CA PHE A 136 -9.50 -14.19 2.75
C PHE A 136 -8.81 -12.95 2.16
N LEU A 137 -8.03 -13.14 1.09
CA LEU A 137 -7.24 -12.04 0.54
C LEU A 137 -8.09 -11.00 -0.19
N SER A 138 -9.13 -11.43 -0.92
CA SER A 138 -10.07 -10.48 -1.52
C SER A 138 -10.79 -9.68 -0.44
N THR A 139 -11.13 -10.32 0.68
CA THR A 139 -11.75 -9.65 1.84
C THR A 139 -10.87 -8.55 2.38
N GLU A 140 -9.57 -8.81 2.61
CA GLU A 140 -8.63 -7.78 3.09
C GLU A 140 -8.45 -6.63 2.09
N ILE A 141 -8.41 -6.93 0.78
CA ILE A 141 -8.34 -5.92 -0.28
C ILE A 141 -9.54 -4.99 -0.21
N TYR A 142 -10.76 -5.53 -0.20
CA TYR A 142 -11.96 -4.69 -0.18
C TYR A 142 -12.11 -3.93 1.14
N LEU A 143 -11.75 -4.55 2.27
CA LEU A 143 -11.71 -3.88 3.56
C LEU A 143 -10.74 -2.69 3.55
N ALA A 144 -9.55 -2.84 2.97
CA ALA A 144 -8.59 -1.77 2.82
C ALA A 144 -9.13 -0.63 1.95
N PHE A 145 -9.81 -0.94 0.84
CA PHE A 145 -10.46 0.08 0.01
C PHE A 145 -11.57 0.83 0.77
N LEU A 146 -12.47 0.12 1.45
CA LEU A 146 -13.55 0.75 2.22
C LEU A 146 -12.99 1.66 3.31
N LEU A 147 -12.01 1.18 4.08
CA LEU A 147 -11.34 1.99 5.10
C LEU A 147 -10.62 3.19 4.47
N GLY A 148 -9.93 3.00 3.35
CA GLY A 148 -9.26 4.10 2.63
C GLY A 148 -10.24 5.18 2.18
N VAL A 149 -11.40 4.78 1.66
CA VAL A 149 -12.47 5.72 1.26
C VAL A 149 -13.06 6.42 2.48
N PHE A 150 -13.44 5.69 3.53
CA PHE A 150 -14.06 6.29 4.71
C PHE A 150 -13.11 7.20 5.49
N MET A 151 -11.83 6.84 5.58
CA MET A 151 -10.81 7.66 6.21
C MET A 151 -10.42 8.87 5.36
N GLY A 152 -10.34 8.69 4.04
CA GLY A 152 -9.72 9.66 3.13
C GLY A 152 -10.70 10.56 2.39
N ILE A 153 -11.99 10.27 2.37
CA ILE A 153 -12.99 11.07 1.65
C ILE A 153 -13.94 11.73 2.64
N GLN A 154 -14.17 13.02 2.45
CA GLN A 154 -15.13 13.77 3.27
C GLN A 154 -16.50 13.08 3.26
N PRO A 155 -17.15 12.88 4.43
CA PRO A 155 -18.44 12.20 4.52
C PRO A 155 -19.52 12.75 3.59
N SER A 156 -19.55 14.07 3.40
CA SER A 156 -20.50 14.74 2.50
C SER A 156 -20.32 14.40 1.02
N LYS A 157 -19.15 13.90 0.61
CA LYS A 157 -18.82 13.56 -0.78
C LYS A 157 -18.94 12.06 -1.08
N ILE A 158 -18.98 11.22 -0.04
CA ILE A 158 -19.04 9.75 -0.17
C ILE A 158 -20.22 9.31 -1.03
N GLY A 159 -21.40 9.91 -0.83
CA GLY A 159 -22.61 9.54 -1.56
C GLY A 159 -22.63 9.89 -3.05
N ASP A 160 -21.67 10.68 -3.54
CA ASP A 160 -21.53 11.05 -4.95
C ASP A 160 -20.29 10.42 -5.60
N LEU A 161 -19.57 9.58 -4.86
CA LEU A 161 -18.34 8.95 -5.30
C LEU A 161 -18.65 7.77 -6.23
N GLY A 162 -18.06 7.77 -7.42
CA GLY A 162 -18.18 6.68 -8.40
C GLY A 162 -16.92 6.51 -9.22
N PHE A 163 -16.31 5.34 -9.17
CA PHE A 163 -15.12 5.01 -9.95
C PHE A 163 -14.89 3.50 -10.06
N ASP A 164 -14.14 3.14 -11.09
CA ASP A 164 -13.68 1.78 -11.35
C ASP A 164 -12.17 1.70 -11.10
N ILE A 165 -11.73 0.63 -10.42
CA ILE A 165 -10.32 0.29 -10.21
C ILE A 165 -10.04 -1.10 -10.77
N ASP A 166 -9.11 -1.17 -11.72
CA ASP A 166 -8.51 -2.41 -12.16
C ASP A 166 -7.12 -2.61 -11.53
N ILE A 167 -6.93 -3.74 -10.85
CA ILE A 167 -5.73 -4.08 -10.10
C ILE A 167 -5.03 -5.26 -10.74
N THR A 168 -3.79 -5.04 -11.17
CA THR A 168 -2.92 -6.08 -11.72
C THR A 168 -1.60 -6.08 -10.96
N SER A 169 -1.08 -7.27 -10.61
CA SER A 169 0.22 -7.41 -9.95
C SER A 169 1.11 -8.38 -10.72
N ASP A 170 2.35 -8.00 -10.97
CA ASP A 170 3.43 -8.91 -11.40
C ASP A 170 4.19 -9.50 -10.21
N ILE A 171 3.91 -9.01 -9.00
CA ILE A 171 4.54 -9.50 -7.76
C ILE A 171 3.77 -10.74 -7.29
N PRO A 172 4.40 -11.91 -7.22
CA PRO A 172 3.77 -13.12 -6.70
C PRO A 172 3.33 -12.93 -5.25
N ILE A 173 2.18 -13.49 -4.91
CA ILE A 173 1.58 -13.34 -3.58
C ILE A 173 2.30 -14.23 -2.56
N SER A 174 2.49 -13.72 -1.34
CA SER A 174 2.99 -14.48 -0.18
C SER A 174 4.39 -15.09 -0.34
N CYS A 175 5.22 -14.53 -1.21
CA CYS A 175 6.61 -14.97 -1.41
C CYS A 175 7.67 -14.03 -0.76
N GLY A 176 7.23 -13.04 0.03
CA GLY A 176 8.12 -12.09 0.71
C GLY A 176 8.61 -10.94 -0.17
N LEU A 177 8.08 -10.78 -1.38
CA LEU A 177 8.45 -9.70 -2.32
C LEU A 177 7.65 -8.39 -2.16
N GLY A 178 6.88 -8.27 -1.09
CA GLY A 178 6.16 -7.03 -0.76
C GLY A 178 4.94 -6.73 -1.63
N SER A 179 4.18 -7.75 -2.06
CA SER A 179 2.95 -7.54 -2.86
C SER A 179 1.89 -6.72 -2.13
N SER A 180 1.70 -6.96 -0.82
CA SER A 180 0.80 -6.18 0.04
C SER A 180 1.28 -4.73 0.13
N ALA A 181 2.57 -4.52 0.34
CA ALA A 181 3.16 -3.20 0.48
C ALA A 181 3.02 -2.37 -0.81
N ALA A 182 3.23 -2.99 -1.97
CA ALA A 182 2.98 -2.35 -3.25
C ALA A 182 1.49 -1.99 -3.44
N PHE A 183 0.57 -2.90 -3.08
CA PHE A 183 -0.87 -2.63 -3.08
C PHE A 183 -1.23 -1.46 -2.15
N SER A 184 -0.77 -1.49 -0.91
CA SER A 184 -0.99 -0.47 0.12
C SER A 184 -0.45 0.89 -0.31
N SER A 185 0.69 0.91 -1.01
CA SER A 185 1.29 2.12 -1.59
C SER A 185 0.43 2.71 -2.72
N CYS A 186 -0.06 1.88 -3.64
CA CYS A 186 -0.99 2.30 -4.69
C CYS A 186 -2.32 2.81 -4.12
N LEU A 187 -2.87 2.12 -3.11
CA LEU A 187 -4.09 2.53 -2.44
C LEU A 187 -3.92 3.89 -1.73
N ALA A 188 -2.80 4.10 -1.02
CA ALA A 188 -2.47 5.39 -0.42
C ALA A 188 -2.43 6.53 -1.42
N ALA A 189 -1.69 6.35 -2.53
CA ALA A 189 -1.63 7.35 -3.59
C ALA A 189 -3.01 7.60 -4.21
N LEU A 190 -3.79 6.54 -4.46
CA LEU A 190 -5.14 6.64 -5.01
C LEU A 190 -6.02 7.51 -4.12
N ILE A 191 -6.14 7.19 -2.83
CA ILE A 191 -6.99 7.91 -1.87
C ILE A 191 -6.61 9.39 -1.78
N LEU A 192 -5.31 9.68 -1.68
CA LEU A 192 -4.82 11.06 -1.61
C LEU A 192 -5.10 11.86 -2.89
N ILE A 193 -5.04 11.22 -4.06
CA ILE A 193 -5.35 11.85 -5.35
C ILE A 193 -6.85 12.10 -5.48
N ILE A 194 -7.71 11.10 -5.20
CA ILE A 194 -9.15 11.25 -5.39
C ILE A 194 -9.79 12.21 -4.39
N ASN A 195 -9.22 12.36 -3.18
CA ASN A 195 -9.63 13.39 -2.23
C ASN A 195 -9.20 14.80 -2.67
N GLY A 196 -8.26 14.90 -3.61
CA GLY A 196 -7.67 16.17 -4.03
C GLY A 196 -6.61 16.71 -3.08
N SER A 197 -6.13 15.90 -2.13
CA SER A 197 -5.03 16.28 -1.23
C SER A 197 -3.71 16.43 -1.98
N ILE A 198 -3.51 15.64 -3.03
CA ILE A 198 -2.35 15.73 -3.93
C ILE A 198 -2.81 15.72 -5.39
N GLN A 199 -2.10 16.44 -6.26
CA GLN A 199 -2.30 16.27 -7.69
C GLN A 199 -1.47 15.08 -8.16
N ALA A 200 -2.00 14.27 -9.08
CA ALA A 200 -1.31 13.08 -9.59
C ALA A 200 0.11 13.38 -10.11
N LYS A 201 0.29 14.51 -10.80
CA LYS A 201 1.60 14.96 -11.32
C LYS A 201 2.63 15.29 -10.24
N ASP A 202 2.17 15.61 -9.03
CA ASP A 202 3.03 16.07 -7.93
C ASP A 202 3.33 14.93 -6.94
N LEU A 203 2.94 13.68 -7.25
CA LEU A 203 3.06 12.52 -6.34
C LEU A 203 4.46 12.38 -5.71
N GLU A 204 5.52 12.63 -6.47
CA GLU A 204 6.91 12.55 -6.02
C GLU A 204 7.25 13.53 -4.87
N ASN A 205 6.52 14.65 -4.75
CA ASN A 205 6.69 15.61 -3.67
C ASN A 205 6.02 15.16 -2.37
N TYR A 206 5.14 14.15 -2.43
CA TYR A 206 4.32 13.70 -1.31
C TYR A 206 4.63 12.27 -0.85
N LEU A 207 5.78 11.71 -1.23
CA LEU A 207 6.16 10.32 -0.89
C LEU A 207 6.10 10.03 0.61
N ASN A 208 6.50 10.97 1.47
CA ASN A 208 6.40 10.80 2.92
C ASN A 208 4.95 10.63 3.39
N LEU A 209 4.02 11.40 2.83
CA LEU A 209 2.60 11.32 3.14
C LEU A 209 2.02 9.99 2.63
N VAL A 210 2.33 9.62 1.39
CA VAL A 210 1.95 8.33 0.79
C VAL A 210 2.44 7.18 1.66
N ASN A 211 3.68 7.24 2.14
CA ASN A 211 4.26 6.19 2.99
C ASN A 211 3.54 6.06 4.34
N LYS A 212 3.13 7.17 4.97
CA LYS A 212 2.34 7.13 6.22
C LYS A 212 0.98 6.46 6.00
N TRP A 213 0.29 6.78 4.91
CA TRP A 213 -0.98 6.14 4.55
C TRP A 213 -0.79 4.66 4.18
N ALA A 214 0.24 4.34 3.40
CA ALA A 214 0.58 2.98 3.02
C ALA A 214 0.89 2.09 4.24
N TYR A 215 1.56 2.64 5.26
CA TYR A 215 1.78 1.96 6.54
C TYR A 215 0.47 1.56 7.21
N GLN A 216 -0.53 2.46 7.23
CA GLN A 216 -1.85 2.15 7.79
C GLN A 216 -2.52 1.01 7.04
N PHE A 217 -2.47 1.00 5.71
CA PHE A 217 -3.05 -0.10 4.94
C PHE A 217 -2.28 -1.43 5.12
N GLU A 218 -0.95 -1.39 5.29
CA GLU A 218 -0.18 -2.59 5.64
C GLU A 218 -0.56 -3.19 7.01
N CYS A 219 -1.01 -2.36 7.96
CA CYS A 219 -1.53 -2.85 9.25
C CYS A 219 -2.79 -3.71 9.09
N ILE A 220 -3.57 -3.54 8.00
CA ILE A 220 -4.74 -4.38 7.72
C ILE A 220 -4.29 -5.81 7.39
N PHE A 221 -3.26 -5.95 6.56
CA PHE A 221 -2.76 -7.25 6.13
C PHE A 221 -1.90 -7.97 7.19
N HIS A 222 -1.07 -7.23 7.94
CA HIS A 222 -0.06 -7.83 8.83
C HIS A 222 -0.24 -7.47 10.32
N GLY A 223 -1.18 -6.60 10.67
CA GLY A 223 -1.41 -6.12 12.04
C GLY A 223 -0.35 -5.14 12.54
N LYS A 224 0.91 -5.59 12.64
CA LYS A 224 2.05 -4.77 13.10
C LYS A 224 3.24 -4.91 12.14
N PRO A 225 3.22 -4.22 10.99
CA PRO A 225 4.33 -4.21 10.05
C PRO A 225 5.54 -3.45 10.63
N SER A 226 6.74 -3.75 10.13
CA SER A 226 7.97 -3.01 10.49
C SER A 226 8.04 -1.62 9.84
N GLY A 227 7.25 -1.38 8.81
CA GLY A 227 7.29 -0.18 7.98
C GLY A 227 8.31 -0.23 6.84
N MET A 228 9.15 -1.28 6.76
CA MET A 228 10.21 -1.37 5.76
C MET A 228 9.68 -1.65 4.36
N ASP A 229 8.64 -2.47 4.25
CA ASP A 229 8.13 -2.95 2.97
C ASP A 229 7.41 -1.83 2.21
N ASN A 230 6.49 -1.12 2.86
CA ASN A 230 5.82 0.05 2.27
C ASN A 230 6.80 1.19 1.99
N ALA A 231 7.78 1.44 2.86
CA ALA A 231 8.81 2.45 2.59
C ALA A 231 9.61 2.12 1.33
N CYS A 232 9.98 0.85 1.14
CA CYS A 232 10.66 0.41 -0.08
C CYS A 232 9.80 0.60 -1.33
N SER A 233 8.52 0.22 -1.25
CA SER A 233 7.58 0.38 -2.37
C SER A 233 7.30 1.84 -2.70
N VAL A 234 7.28 2.74 -1.70
CA VAL A 234 7.04 4.16 -1.93
C VAL A 234 8.29 4.88 -2.40
N PHE A 235 9.41 4.79 -1.68
CA PHE A 235 10.60 5.61 -1.96
C PHE A 235 11.52 5.03 -3.04
N GLY A 236 11.38 3.72 -3.30
CA GLY A 236 12.21 3.00 -4.25
C GLY A 236 13.69 2.98 -3.91
N GLY A 237 14.47 2.34 -4.76
CA GLY A 237 15.92 2.39 -4.64
C GLY A 237 16.52 1.37 -3.69
N LEU A 238 17.83 1.47 -3.53
CA LEU A 238 18.59 0.78 -2.50
C LEU A 238 18.49 1.57 -1.18
N MET A 239 18.10 0.90 -0.10
CA MET A 239 17.85 1.54 1.19
C MET A 239 18.39 0.71 2.35
N VAL A 240 18.88 1.41 3.36
CA VAL A 240 19.17 0.85 4.68
C VAL A 240 18.04 1.21 5.63
N TYR A 241 17.49 0.19 6.28
CA TYR A 241 16.52 0.32 7.37
C TYR A 241 17.20 0.04 8.70
N LYS A 242 17.04 0.91 9.70
CA LYS A 242 17.51 0.67 11.07
C LYS A 242 16.60 1.35 12.08
N LYS A 243 15.95 0.56 12.96
CA LYS A 243 15.09 1.06 14.06
C LYS A 243 14.07 2.13 13.61
N GLY A 244 13.34 1.88 12.52
CA GLY A 244 12.34 2.83 12.00
C GLY A 244 12.89 3.92 11.08
N LEU A 245 14.22 4.08 10.98
CA LEU A 245 14.86 5.07 10.12
C LEU A 245 15.27 4.46 8.78
N PHE A 246 15.11 5.26 7.73
CA PHE A 246 15.45 4.89 6.36
C PHE A 246 16.54 5.80 5.82
N THR A 247 17.56 5.21 5.21
CA THR A 247 18.61 5.95 4.49
C THR A 247 18.72 5.41 3.08
N LYS A 248 18.45 6.26 2.08
CA LYS A 248 18.64 5.91 0.68
C LYS A 248 20.13 5.88 0.38
N LEU A 249 20.60 4.81 -0.23
CA LEU A 249 21.99 4.65 -0.63
C LEU A 249 22.17 5.08 -2.08
N ASP A 250 23.39 5.50 -2.40
CA ASP A 250 23.80 5.74 -3.77
C ASP A 250 23.77 4.43 -4.57
N GLN A 251 23.16 4.52 -5.75
CA GLN A 251 22.76 3.41 -6.59
C GLN A 251 23.77 3.09 -7.68
N HIS A 252 24.78 3.96 -7.89
CA HIS A 252 25.74 3.84 -8.99
C HIS A 252 26.41 2.46 -9.09
N ARG A 253 26.60 1.76 -7.97
CA ARG A 253 27.24 0.42 -7.94
C ARG A 253 26.29 -0.76 -8.20
N LEU A 254 24.97 -0.56 -8.17
CA LEU A 254 23.97 -1.62 -8.35
C LEU A 254 23.08 -1.42 -9.57
N ASN A 255 23.29 -0.36 -10.36
CA ASN A 255 22.49 -0.09 -11.57
C ASN A 255 22.48 -1.29 -12.55
N ASP A 256 23.56 -2.06 -12.62
CA ASP A 256 23.68 -3.23 -13.52
C ASP A 256 23.41 -4.58 -12.84
N ALA A 257 23.07 -4.60 -11.54
CA ALA A 257 22.80 -5.85 -10.86
C ALA A 257 21.51 -6.49 -11.39
N ILE A 258 21.59 -7.79 -11.66
CA ILE A 258 20.47 -8.65 -12.06
C ILE A 258 20.20 -9.61 -10.92
N PHE A 259 18.98 -9.53 -10.36
CA PHE A 259 18.52 -10.48 -9.35
C PHE A 259 17.66 -11.55 -10.03
N VAL A 260 18.01 -12.82 -9.81
CA VAL A 260 17.15 -13.95 -10.15
C VAL A 260 16.45 -14.38 -8.87
N VAL A 261 15.15 -14.11 -8.77
CA VAL A 261 14.34 -14.56 -7.64
C VAL A 261 13.80 -15.95 -7.93
N ILE A 262 14.06 -16.89 -7.02
CA ILE A 262 13.63 -18.28 -7.15
C ILE A 262 12.65 -18.59 -6.01
N GLU A 263 11.42 -18.90 -6.38
CA GLU A 263 10.43 -19.41 -5.43
C GLU A 263 10.59 -20.92 -5.25
N THR A 264 10.81 -21.36 -4.01
CA THR A 264 11.01 -22.79 -3.72
C THR A 264 9.72 -23.63 -3.71
N GLY A 265 8.55 -22.99 -3.77
CA GLY A 265 7.24 -23.63 -3.62
C GLY A 265 6.92 -24.17 -2.21
N LYS A 266 7.85 -24.06 -1.26
CA LYS A 266 7.67 -24.56 0.11
C LYS A 266 7.02 -23.48 0.99
N LYS A 267 5.83 -23.77 1.49
CA LYS A 267 5.18 -22.93 2.51
C LYS A 267 6.00 -22.91 3.79
N LYS A 268 6.34 -21.73 4.29
CA LYS A 268 7.00 -21.51 5.59
C LYS A 268 6.16 -20.56 6.42
N SER A 269 6.10 -20.80 7.73
CA SER A 269 5.47 -19.87 8.67
C SER A 269 6.49 -18.84 9.14
N THR A 270 6.30 -17.58 8.75
CA THR A 270 7.12 -16.45 9.23
C THR A 270 7.13 -16.37 10.75
N ALA A 271 5.98 -16.61 11.39
CA ALA A 271 5.87 -16.62 12.84
C ALA A 271 6.74 -17.72 13.49
N ASN A 272 6.79 -18.92 12.89
CA ASN A 272 7.64 -19.99 13.40
C ASN A 272 9.13 -19.67 13.21
N MET A 273 9.51 -19.08 12.08
CA MET A 273 10.90 -18.65 11.86
C MET A 273 11.33 -17.58 12.87
N CYS A 274 10.48 -16.58 13.13
CA CYS A 274 10.75 -15.58 14.17
C CYS A 274 10.87 -16.21 15.56
N LYS A 275 10.00 -17.18 15.91
CA LYS A 275 10.11 -17.92 17.18
C LYS A 275 11.43 -18.68 17.29
N ASN A 276 11.86 -19.36 16.23
CA ASN A 276 13.12 -20.10 16.23
C ASN A 276 14.32 -19.18 16.44
N VAL A 277 14.36 -18.02 15.76
CA VAL A 277 15.43 -17.03 15.96
C VAL A 277 15.41 -16.47 17.38
N PHE A 278 14.22 -16.22 17.93
CA PHE A 278 14.07 -15.79 19.32
C PHE A 278 14.62 -16.86 20.29
N SER A 279 14.28 -18.13 20.11
CA SER A 279 14.81 -19.23 20.93
C SER A 279 16.33 -19.39 20.80
N LEU A 280 16.92 -19.13 19.63
CA LEU A 280 18.38 -19.13 19.47
C LEU A 280 19.03 -17.98 20.26
N LEU A 281 18.42 -16.80 20.25
CA LEU A 281 18.91 -15.66 21.02
C LEU A 281 18.84 -15.89 22.52
N GLU A 282 17.77 -16.53 23.02
CA GLU A 282 17.63 -16.87 24.44
C GLU A 282 18.64 -17.94 24.87
N ASN A 283 18.79 -19.00 24.10
CA ASN A 283 19.66 -20.12 24.47
C ASN A 283 21.16 -19.83 24.25
N TYR A 284 21.49 -19.00 23.26
CA TYR A 284 22.88 -18.72 22.83
C TYR A 284 23.08 -17.23 22.54
N PRO A 285 22.96 -16.34 23.56
CA PRO A 285 22.93 -14.89 23.33
C PRO A 285 24.23 -14.35 22.73
N THR A 286 25.40 -14.78 23.23
CA THR A 286 26.70 -14.30 22.73
C THR A 286 26.92 -14.67 21.28
N SER A 287 26.72 -15.95 20.93
CA SER A 287 26.90 -16.45 19.56
C SER A 287 25.89 -15.84 18.59
N THR A 288 24.63 -15.71 19.02
CA THR A 288 23.57 -15.16 18.17
C THR A 288 23.77 -13.65 17.92
N ASN A 289 24.19 -12.88 18.93
CA ASN A 289 24.55 -11.47 18.71
C ASN A 289 25.76 -11.32 17.80
N PHE A 290 26.79 -12.16 17.96
CA PHE A 290 27.94 -12.16 17.05
C PHE A 290 27.53 -12.43 15.60
N LEU A 291 26.61 -13.38 15.37
CA LEU A 291 26.06 -13.64 14.04
C LEU A 291 25.28 -12.43 13.51
N PHE A 292 24.47 -11.77 14.33
CA PHE A 292 23.76 -10.56 13.92
C PHE A 292 24.71 -9.42 13.54
N ASP A 293 25.80 -9.25 14.29
CA ASP A 293 26.81 -8.24 13.99
C ASP A 293 27.55 -8.57 12.68
N THR A 294 27.88 -9.84 12.46
CA THR A 294 28.52 -10.33 11.21
C THR A 294 27.62 -10.15 9.99
N ILE A 295 26.30 -10.30 10.12
CA ILE A 295 25.35 -10.03 9.02
C ILE A 295 25.33 -8.55 8.63
N ASN A 296 25.72 -7.66 9.55
CA ASN A 296 25.63 -6.20 9.42
C ASN A 296 26.97 -5.51 9.15
N SER A 297 28.09 -6.22 9.27
CA SER A 297 29.43 -5.73 8.95
C SER A 297 29.65 -5.67 7.44
#